data_AF-D2K683-F1
#
_entry.id   AF-D2K683-F1
#
_cell.length_a   1.000
_cell.length_b   1.000
_cell.length_c   1.000
_cell.angle_alpha   90.00
_cell.angle_beta   90.00
_cell.angle_gamma   90.00
#
_symmetry.space_group_name_H-M   'P 1'
#
loop_
_entity.id
_entity.type
_entity.pdbx_description
1 polymer ?
#
loop_
_entity_poly.entity_id
_entity_poly.type
_entity_poly.pdbx_seq_one_letter_code
_entity_poly.pdbx_strand_id
1 'polypeptide(L)'
;DDDGDWYETGLHIFFGAYPNMQNLFGELGINDRLQWKEHSMIFAMPNKPGEFSRYDFPEVLPAPLNGIWAILKNSEMLTWPEKIKFAVGLLPAILGGQAYVEAQDGITVRDWMRKQGVPDRVTDEVFIAMSKALNFINPDELSMQCILIALNRFLQEKHGSKMAFLDGNPPERLCMPVVDHIRSLGGEVRLNSRIQRIELNEDGTVRSFLLTNGSAIKGDAYVFATPVDILKLLLPEDWKEIPYFRKLENLVGVPVINVHIWFDRKLRNTYDHLLVSRSPLLS
;
A
#
# COMPACT_ATOMS: atom_id res chain seq x y z
N ASP A 1 -17.19 -8.12 16.34
CA ASP A 1 -18.31 -9.01 15.98
C ASP A 1 -19.27 -8.98 17.16
N ASP A 2 -20.26 -9.88 17.20
CA ASP A 2 -21.21 -9.94 18.31
C ASP A 2 -20.57 -10.32 19.65
N ASP A 3 -19.35 -10.88 19.62
CA ASP A 3 -18.55 -11.27 20.79
C ASP A 3 -17.61 -10.16 21.29
N GLY A 4 -17.51 -9.05 20.54
CA GLY A 4 -16.67 -7.90 20.87
C GLY A 4 -15.27 -7.90 20.24
N ASP A 5 -14.98 -8.85 19.34
CA ASP A 5 -13.69 -8.91 18.63
C ASP A 5 -13.68 -8.02 17.38
N TRP A 6 -12.58 -7.31 17.14
CA TRP A 6 -12.45 -6.47 15.95
C TRP A 6 -12.08 -7.31 14.71
N TYR A 7 -12.73 -7.01 13.58
CA TYR A 7 -12.33 -7.47 12.26
C TYR A 7 -12.18 -6.27 11.33
N GLU A 8 -11.23 -6.34 10.39
CA GLU A 8 -10.81 -5.20 9.58
C GLU A 8 -11.14 -5.41 8.10
N THR A 9 -11.14 -4.32 7.33
CA THR A 9 -11.27 -4.39 5.87
C THR A 9 -10.03 -4.99 5.20
N GLY A 10 -8.87 -4.86 5.84
CA GLY A 10 -7.58 -5.28 5.31
C GLY A 10 -6.50 -5.25 6.38
N LEU A 11 -5.41 -5.96 6.14
CA LEU A 11 -4.22 -5.92 6.98
C LEU A 11 -3.34 -4.73 6.55
N HIS A 12 -3.31 -3.67 7.37
CA HIS A 12 -2.62 -2.42 7.03
C HIS A 12 -1.23 -2.34 7.67
N ILE A 13 -0.25 -1.86 6.91
CA ILE A 13 1.14 -1.69 7.35
C ILE A 13 1.57 -0.24 7.10
N PHE A 14 2.12 0.38 8.13
CA PHE A 14 2.72 1.72 8.03
C PHE A 14 4.22 1.58 7.79
N PHE A 15 4.75 2.34 6.84
CA PHE A 15 6.17 2.36 6.52
C PHE A 15 6.85 3.64 7.02
N GLY A 16 8.16 3.55 7.30
CA GLY A 16 8.98 4.73 7.62
C GLY A 16 8.94 5.79 6.52
N ALA A 17 8.97 5.35 5.25
CA ALA A 17 8.95 6.23 4.08
C ALA A 17 7.57 6.83 3.76
N TYR A 18 6.68 6.97 4.74
CA TYR A 18 5.37 7.63 4.62
C TYR A 18 5.38 9.00 5.32
N PRO A 19 6.09 10.01 4.78
CA PRO A 19 6.32 11.28 5.48
C PRO A 19 5.03 12.01 5.86
N ASN A 20 4.02 12.01 4.98
CA ASN A 20 2.74 12.66 5.27
C ASN A 20 1.98 11.96 6.40
N MET A 21 2.08 10.63 6.52
CA MET A 21 1.48 9.91 7.64
C MET A 21 2.24 10.16 8.94
N GLN A 22 3.58 10.20 8.90
CA GLN A 22 4.38 10.58 10.07
C GLN A 22 4.03 11.99 10.56
N ASN A 23 3.90 12.94 9.63
CA ASN A 23 3.50 14.31 9.97
C ASN A 23 2.09 14.35 10.58
N LEU A 24 1.11 13.67 9.97
CA LEU A 24 -0.26 13.60 10.50
C LEU A 24 -0.30 13.02 11.92
N PHE A 25 0.42 11.93 12.17
CA PHE A 25 0.51 11.33 13.51
C PHE A 25 1.20 12.28 14.50
N GLY A 26 2.21 13.03 14.06
CA GLY A 26 2.88 14.06 14.86
C GLY A 26 1.98 15.25 15.19
N GLU A 27 1.27 15.79 14.20
CA GLU A 27 0.34 16.91 14.35
C GLU A 27 -0.83 16.58 15.29
N LEU A 28 -1.31 15.33 15.25
CA LEU A 28 -2.36 14.83 16.15
C LEU A 28 -1.83 14.33 17.49
N GLY A 29 -0.50 14.26 17.69
CA GLY A 29 0.12 13.80 18.93
C GLY A 29 -0.12 12.32 19.25
N ILE A 30 -0.18 11.46 18.22
CA ILE A 30 -0.50 10.01 18.34
C ILE A 30 0.61 9.09 17.81
N ASN A 31 1.85 9.58 17.72
CA ASN A 31 3.00 8.81 17.22
C ASN A 31 3.22 7.48 17.97
N ASP A 32 2.86 7.43 19.25
CA ASP A 32 2.95 6.24 20.11
C ASP A 32 2.02 5.10 19.69
N ARG A 33 0.99 5.38 18.88
CA ARG A 33 0.06 4.37 18.36
C ARG A 33 0.66 3.51 17.25
N LEU A 34 1.83 3.89 16.70
CA LEU A 34 2.57 3.09 15.73
C LEU A 34 3.53 2.13 16.43
N GLN A 35 3.21 0.84 16.40
CA GLN A 35 4.01 -0.24 16.95
C GLN A 35 5.06 -0.69 15.94
N TRP A 36 6.18 0.04 15.88
CA TRP A 36 7.32 -0.28 15.02
C TRP A 36 7.92 -1.65 15.36
N LYS A 37 8.13 -2.46 14.33
CA LYS A 37 8.72 -3.80 14.45
C LYS A 37 10.21 -3.79 14.13
N GLU A 38 10.85 -4.94 14.31
CA GLU A 38 12.24 -5.16 13.89
C GLU A 38 12.41 -4.76 12.41
N HIS A 39 13.56 -4.22 12.05
CA HIS A 39 13.82 -3.88 10.65
C HIS A 39 14.21 -5.14 9.86
N SER A 40 13.20 -5.95 9.54
CA SER A 40 13.34 -7.23 8.85
C SER A 40 12.21 -7.47 7.85
N MET A 41 12.44 -8.40 6.92
CA MET A 41 11.38 -8.97 6.10
C MET A 41 11.44 -10.49 6.20
N ILE A 42 10.34 -11.11 6.64
CA ILE A 42 10.26 -12.55 6.94
C ILE A 42 9.38 -13.24 5.91
N PHE A 43 9.92 -14.26 5.27
CA PHE A 43 9.31 -15.00 4.18
C PHE A 43 9.16 -16.46 4.58
N ALA A 44 7.96 -17.03 4.40
CA ALA A 44 7.77 -18.47 4.53
C ALA A 44 8.55 -19.22 3.44
N MET A 45 8.94 -20.48 3.69
CA MET A 45 9.64 -21.32 2.71
C MET A 45 8.69 -22.36 2.11
N PRO A 46 8.14 -22.16 0.90
CA PRO A 46 7.17 -23.10 0.32
C PRO A 46 7.72 -24.51 0.14
N ASN A 47 9.02 -24.63 -0.11
CA ASN A 47 9.76 -25.88 -0.26
C ASN A 47 10.13 -26.54 1.08
N LYS A 48 9.95 -25.86 2.21
CA LYS A 48 10.25 -26.36 3.55
C LYS A 48 9.15 -25.93 4.55
N PRO A 49 8.03 -26.66 4.61
CA PRO A 49 6.88 -26.27 5.43
C PRO A 49 7.24 -26.03 6.89
N GLY A 50 6.87 -24.86 7.42
CA GLY A 50 7.15 -24.44 8.80
C GLY A 50 8.48 -23.71 8.99
N GLU A 51 9.34 -23.64 7.96
CA GLU A 51 10.56 -22.84 7.97
C GLU A 51 10.32 -21.43 7.39
N PHE A 52 11.11 -20.48 7.88
CA PHE A 52 11.07 -19.08 7.46
C PHE A 52 12.49 -18.59 7.16
N SER A 53 12.63 -17.81 6.09
CA SER A 53 13.85 -17.08 5.78
C SER A 53 13.65 -15.59 5.98
N ARG A 54 14.71 -14.86 6.29
CA ARG A 54 14.63 -13.42 6.63
C ARG A 54 15.72 -12.59 5.97
N TYR A 55 15.36 -11.37 5.60
CA TYR A 55 16.28 -10.30 5.26
C TYR A 55 16.33 -9.31 6.42
N ASP A 56 17.49 -9.18 7.05
CA ASP A 56 17.71 -8.32 8.21
C ASP A 56 18.48 -7.08 7.81
N PHE A 57 17.95 -5.90 8.14
CA PHE A 57 18.52 -4.61 7.78
C PHE A 57 19.28 -4.06 8.99
N PRO A 58 20.63 -4.09 9.02
CA PRO A 58 21.38 -3.70 10.20
C PRO A 58 21.20 -2.21 10.49
N GLU A 59 20.84 -1.88 11.73
CA GLU A 59 20.65 -0.49 12.14
C GLU A 59 21.97 0.30 12.14
N VAL A 60 23.12 -0.36 12.14
CA VAL A 60 24.43 0.31 12.04
C VAL A 60 24.76 0.79 10.62
N LEU A 61 24.10 0.26 9.60
CA LEU A 61 24.33 0.62 8.20
C LEU A 61 23.28 1.64 7.71
N PRO A 62 23.66 2.64 6.90
CA PRO A 62 22.71 3.54 6.25
C PRO A 62 22.00 2.84 5.08
N ALA A 63 20.92 3.44 4.56
CA ALA A 63 20.40 3.06 3.26
C ALA A 63 21.35 3.56 2.15
N PRO A 64 21.54 2.81 1.04
CA PRO A 64 21.00 1.47 0.75
C PRO A 64 21.88 0.31 1.27
N LEU A 65 22.97 0.59 2.00
CA LEU A 65 23.94 -0.42 2.45
C LEU A 65 23.32 -1.49 3.37
N ASN A 66 22.36 -1.10 4.21
CA ASN A 66 21.61 -2.03 5.06
C ASN A 66 20.84 -3.09 4.23
N GLY A 67 20.18 -2.69 3.14
CA GLY A 67 19.46 -3.59 2.25
C GLY A 67 20.39 -4.48 1.43
N ILE A 68 21.50 -3.92 0.92
CA ILE A 68 22.53 -4.71 0.22
C ILE A 68 23.07 -5.79 1.16
N TRP A 69 23.38 -5.44 2.41
CA TRP A 69 23.86 -6.40 3.40
C TRP A 69 22.82 -7.48 3.71
N ALA A 70 21.54 -7.11 3.84
CA ALA A 70 20.44 -8.05 4.06
C ALA A 70 20.39 -9.12 2.96
N ILE A 71 20.47 -8.70 1.68
CA ILE A 71 20.49 -9.59 0.52
C ILE A 71 21.75 -10.48 0.53
N LEU A 72 22.92 -9.91 0.83
CA LEU A 72 24.17 -10.66 0.86
C LEU A 72 24.17 -11.73 1.96
N LYS A 73 23.63 -11.44 3.15
CA LYS A 73 23.58 -12.38 4.27
C LYS A 73 22.59 -13.53 4.07
N ASN A 74 21.43 -13.29 3.45
CA ASN A 74 20.43 -14.33 3.26
C ASN A 74 20.93 -15.41 2.28
N SER A 75 20.99 -16.68 2.66
CA SER A 75 21.52 -17.76 1.81
C SER A 75 20.48 -18.74 1.28
N GLU A 76 19.22 -18.60 1.67
CA GLU A 76 18.17 -19.61 1.38
C GLU A 76 17.23 -19.19 0.26
N MET A 77 17.01 -17.88 0.09
CA MET A 77 16.11 -17.34 -0.95
C MET A 77 16.80 -17.24 -2.31
N LEU A 78 18.05 -16.74 -2.33
CA LEU A 78 18.79 -16.44 -3.56
C LEU A 78 20.19 -17.06 -3.55
N THR A 79 20.56 -17.70 -4.66
CA THR A 79 21.92 -18.17 -4.93
C THR A 79 22.86 -16.99 -5.25
N TRP A 80 24.17 -17.19 -5.10
CA TRP A 80 25.16 -16.16 -5.44
C TRP A 80 25.06 -15.63 -6.89
N PRO A 81 24.92 -16.48 -7.93
CA PRO A 81 24.72 -16.00 -9.29
C PRO A 81 23.43 -15.17 -9.46
N GLU A 82 22.34 -15.57 -8.79
CA GLU A 82 21.08 -14.80 -8.80
C GLU A 82 21.26 -13.44 -8.14
N LYS A 83 21.95 -13.36 -7.00
CA LYS A 83 22.24 -12.08 -6.32
C LYS A 83 23.03 -11.11 -7.21
N ILE A 84 24.05 -11.60 -7.91
CA ILE A 84 24.87 -10.77 -8.80
C ILE A 84 24.01 -10.24 -9.95
N LYS A 85 23.26 -11.11 -10.63
CA LYS A 85 22.38 -10.71 -11.74
C LYS A 85 21.29 -9.75 -11.27
N PHE A 86 20.72 -9.99 -10.09
CA PHE A 86 19.72 -9.10 -9.49
C PHE A 86 20.30 -7.72 -9.19
N ALA A 87 21.47 -7.67 -8.55
CA ALA A 87 22.15 -6.41 -8.25
C ALA A 87 22.45 -5.62 -9.54
N VAL A 88 22.98 -6.29 -10.58
CA VAL A 88 23.25 -5.66 -11.89
C VAL A 88 21.96 -5.17 -12.55
N GLY A 89 20.90 -5.98 -12.53
CA GLY A 89 19.61 -5.65 -13.15
C GLY A 89 18.92 -4.44 -12.51
N LEU A 90 19.09 -4.24 -11.20
CA LEU A 90 18.56 -3.09 -10.46
C LEU A 90 19.40 -1.82 -10.55
N LEU A 91 20.64 -1.85 -11.07
CA LEU A 91 21.48 -0.65 -11.15
C LEU A 91 20.80 0.53 -11.86
N PRO A 92 20.11 0.35 -13.02
CA PRO A 92 19.42 1.45 -13.67
C PRO A 92 18.29 2.05 -12.84
N ALA A 93 17.63 1.22 -12.02
CA ALA A 93 16.59 1.68 -11.09
C ALA A 93 17.16 2.48 -9.91
N ILE A 94 18.33 2.08 -9.39
CA ILE A 94 19.00 2.79 -8.28
C ILE A 94 19.57 4.13 -8.74
N LEU A 95 20.14 4.18 -9.94
CA LEU A 95 20.76 5.39 -10.51
C LEU A 95 19.74 6.30 -11.21
N GLY A 96 18.58 5.76 -11.57
CA GLY A 96 17.52 6.46 -12.28
C GLY A 96 16.75 7.41 -11.36
N GLY A 97 16.58 8.66 -11.79
CA GLY A 97 15.69 9.60 -11.13
C GLY A 97 14.21 9.33 -11.41
N GLN A 98 13.34 10.22 -10.94
CA GLN A 98 11.89 10.12 -11.09
C GLN A 98 11.43 9.90 -12.55
N ALA A 99 12.06 10.58 -13.51
CA ALA A 99 11.77 10.41 -14.94
C ALA A 99 12.05 8.98 -15.46
N TYR A 100 13.07 8.31 -14.93
CA TYR A 100 13.33 6.90 -15.27
C TYR A 100 12.21 6.01 -14.75
N VAL A 101 11.79 6.21 -13.50
CA VAL A 101 10.71 5.45 -12.85
C VAL A 101 9.41 5.59 -13.63
N GLU A 102 9.02 6.81 -13.99
CA GLU A 102 7.82 7.10 -14.80
C GLU A 102 7.87 6.45 -16.19
N ALA A 103 9.05 6.40 -16.81
CA ALA A 103 9.21 5.74 -18.11
C ALA A 103 9.04 4.20 -18.05
N GLN A 104 8.96 3.59 -16.87
CA GLN A 104 8.75 2.15 -16.72
C GLN A 104 7.27 1.75 -16.55
N ASP A 105 6.34 2.71 -16.56
CA ASP A 105 4.92 2.42 -16.30
C ASP A 105 4.27 1.52 -17.36
N GLY A 106 4.74 1.60 -18.61
CA GLY A 106 4.26 0.76 -19.70
C GLY A 106 4.81 -0.67 -19.73
N ILE A 107 5.55 -1.12 -18.72
CA ILE A 107 6.20 -2.44 -18.68
C ILE A 107 5.79 -3.16 -17.38
N THR A 108 5.41 -4.43 -17.50
CA THR A 108 5.09 -5.27 -16.33
C THR A 108 6.35 -5.56 -15.50
N VAL A 109 6.20 -5.88 -14.22
CA VAL A 109 7.32 -6.28 -13.36
C VAL A 109 8.08 -7.47 -13.97
N ARG A 110 7.37 -8.48 -14.45
CA ARG A 110 7.98 -9.69 -15.04
C ARG A 110 8.78 -9.35 -16.30
N ASP A 111 8.24 -8.54 -17.20
CA ASP A 111 8.92 -8.19 -18.44
C ASP A 111 10.12 -7.27 -18.21
N TRP A 112 10.00 -6.34 -17.26
CA TRP A 112 11.12 -5.49 -16.88
C TRP A 112 12.27 -6.32 -16.27
N MET A 113 11.97 -7.24 -15.35
CA MET A 113 13.00 -8.10 -14.75
C MET A 113 13.76 -8.90 -15.82
N ARG A 114 13.04 -9.49 -16.78
CA ARG A 114 13.64 -10.22 -17.90
C ARG A 114 14.50 -9.32 -18.77
N LYS A 115 14.01 -8.13 -19.11
CA LYS A 115 14.76 -7.12 -19.88
C LYS A 115 16.08 -6.73 -19.21
N GLN A 116 16.08 -6.67 -17.88
CA GLN A 116 17.25 -6.35 -17.06
C GLN A 116 18.18 -7.55 -16.80
N GLY A 117 17.87 -8.74 -17.34
CA GLY A 117 18.66 -9.95 -17.15
C GLY A 117 18.53 -10.57 -15.75
N VAL A 118 17.52 -10.18 -14.98
CA VAL A 118 17.20 -10.78 -13.68
C VAL A 118 16.61 -12.17 -13.91
N PRO A 119 17.10 -13.23 -13.25
CA PRO A 119 16.56 -14.57 -13.42
C PRO A 119 15.08 -14.67 -13.05
N ASP A 120 14.29 -15.40 -13.84
CA ASP A 120 12.85 -15.59 -13.61
C ASP A 120 12.54 -16.09 -12.19
N ARG A 121 13.40 -16.95 -11.62
CA ARG A 121 13.26 -17.43 -10.24
C ARG A 121 13.32 -16.31 -9.20
N VAL A 122 14.10 -15.24 -9.41
CA VAL A 122 14.11 -14.09 -8.50
C VAL A 122 12.76 -13.38 -8.53
N THR A 123 12.18 -13.22 -9.73
CA THR A 123 10.83 -12.67 -9.90
C THR A 123 9.80 -13.52 -9.17
N ASP A 124 9.87 -14.84 -9.33
CA ASP A 124 8.90 -15.75 -8.73
C ASP A 124 9.06 -15.85 -7.21
N GLU A 125 10.28 -15.83 -6.68
CA GLU A 125 10.52 -16.02 -5.24
C GLU A 125 10.39 -14.74 -4.42
N VAL A 126 10.68 -13.57 -5.00
CA VAL A 126 10.66 -12.27 -4.29
C VAL A 126 9.55 -11.35 -4.80
N PHE A 127 9.39 -11.22 -6.10
CA PHE A 127 8.52 -10.18 -6.67
C PHE A 127 7.06 -10.60 -6.81
N ILE A 128 6.72 -11.91 -6.80
CA ILE A 128 5.32 -12.34 -6.61
C ILE A 128 4.80 -11.82 -5.27
N ALA A 129 5.56 -12.03 -4.20
CA ALA A 129 5.22 -11.54 -2.88
C ALA A 129 5.09 -10.01 -2.84
N MET A 130 6.09 -9.30 -3.38
CA MET A 130 6.09 -7.84 -3.37
C MET A 130 4.92 -7.25 -4.18
N SER A 131 4.63 -7.79 -5.37
CA SER A 131 3.52 -7.32 -6.21
C SER A 131 2.17 -7.51 -5.51
N LYS A 132 1.95 -8.68 -4.90
CA LYS A 132 0.72 -8.96 -4.15
C LYS A 132 0.58 -8.12 -2.90
N ALA A 133 1.68 -7.88 -2.18
CA ALA A 133 1.67 -7.02 -0.99
C ALA A 133 1.32 -5.57 -1.33
N LEU A 134 1.71 -5.06 -2.50
CA LEU A 134 1.48 -3.67 -2.90
C LEU A 134 0.13 -3.44 -3.57
N ASN A 135 -0.33 -4.36 -4.42
CA ASN A 135 -1.52 -4.14 -5.25
C ASN A 135 -2.37 -5.40 -5.49
N PHE A 136 -2.14 -6.47 -4.74
CA PHE A 136 -2.93 -7.71 -4.77
C PHE A 136 -2.97 -8.46 -6.13
N ILE A 137 -2.09 -8.09 -7.08
CA ILE A 137 -1.95 -8.71 -8.40
C ILE A 137 -0.54 -9.27 -8.63
N ASN A 138 -0.40 -10.13 -9.63
CA ASN A 138 0.86 -10.80 -9.94
C ASN A 138 1.82 -9.90 -10.73
N PRO A 139 3.14 -10.21 -10.75
CA PRO A 139 4.14 -9.39 -11.45
C PRO A 139 4.00 -9.37 -12.98
N ASP A 140 3.26 -10.28 -13.57
CA ASP A 140 2.89 -10.27 -15.00
C ASP A 140 1.75 -9.28 -15.32
N GLU A 141 1.09 -8.72 -14.32
CA GLU A 141 0.03 -7.71 -14.48
C GLU A 141 0.44 -6.34 -13.91
N LEU A 142 1.24 -6.32 -12.84
CA LEU A 142 1.63 -5.09 -12.16
C LEU A 142 2.62 -4.26 -12.99
N SER A 143 2.37 -2.95 -13.09
CA SER A 143 3.33 -1.97 -13.64
C SER A 143 4.62 -1.93 -12.82
N MET A 144 5.78 -1.95 -13.49
CA MET A 144 7.08 -1.86 -12.84
C MET A 144 7.27 -0.53 -12.09
N GLN A 145 6.59 0.54 -12.52
CA GLN A 145 6.62 1.83 -11.82
C GLN A 145 6.22 1.67 -10.34
N CYS A 146 5.25 0.81 -10.03
CA CYS A 146 4.80 0.53 -8.66
C CYS A 146 5.95 -0.01 -7.79
N ILE A 147 6.68 -1.01 -8.28
CA ILE A 147 7.83 -1.60 -7.57
C ILE A 147 8.96 -0.59 -7.42
N LEU A 148 9.25 0.17 -8.48
CA LEU A 148 10.34 1.14 -8.46
C LEU A 148 10.09 2.29 -7.47
N ILE A 149 8.84 2.76 -7.33
CA ILE A 149 8.49 3.75 -6.30
C ILE A 149 8.75 3.19 -4.90
N ALA A 150 8.34 1.94 -4.64
CA ALA A 150 8.57 1.28 -3.36
C ALA A 150 10.07 1.10 -3.07
N LEU A 151 10.84 0.59 -4.03
CA LEU A 151 12.29 0.40 -3.90
C LEU A 151 13.01 1.74 -3.71
N ASN A 152 12.68 2.77 -4.48
CA ASN A 152 13.32 4.09 -4.37
C ASN A 152 13.14 4.66 -2.96
N ARG A 153 11.93 4.55 -2.38
CA ARG A 153 11.67 4.94 -1.00
C ARG A 153 12.49 4.15 0.02
N PHE A 154 12.64 2.84 -0.18
CA PHE A 154 13.43 1.97 0.70
C PHE A 154 14.94 2.20 0.61
N LEU A 155 15.41 2.72 -0.52
CA LEU A 155 16.82 3.03 -0.77
C LEU A 155 17.23 4.43 -0.30
N GLN A 156 16.27 5.37 -0.22
CA GLN A 156 16.53 6.76 0.17
C GLN A 156 16.60 6.96 1.70
N GLU A 157 15.74 6.28 2.45
CA GLU A 157 15.62 6.48 3.89
C GLU A 157 16.10 5.24 4.66
N LYS A 158 16.98 5.44 5.65
CA LYS A 158 17.53 4.34 6.48
C LYS A 158 16.45 3.43 7.04
N HIS A 159 15.34 4.00 7.51
CA HIS A 159 14.20 3.27 8.06
C HIS A 159 12.99 3.24 7.12
N GLY A 160 13.16 3.57 5.84
CA GLY A 160 12.07 3.68 4.87
C GLY A 160 11.25 2.39 4.72
N SER A 161 11.92 1.23 4.79
CA SER A 161 11.30 -0.10 4.73
C SER A 161 10.95 -0.70 6.10
N LYS A 162 11.15 0.04 7.20
CA LYS A 162 10.73 -0.41 8.53
C LYS A 162 9.21 -0.37 8.61
N MET A 163 8.62 -1.38 9.24
CA MET A 163 7.16 -1.59 9.29
C MET A 163 6.62 -1.32 10.69
N ALA A 164 5.40 -0.80 10.76
CA ALA A 164 4.62 -0.64 11.98
C ALA A 164 3.18 -1.10 11.80
N PHE A 165 2.61 -1.60 12.89
CA PHE A 165 1.18 -1.86 13.04
C PHE A 165 0.54 -0.74 13.86
N LEU A 166 -0.73 -0.46 13.63
CA LEU A 166 -1.50 0.39 14.54
C LEU A 166 -1.82 -0.41 15.81
N ASP A 167 -1.81 0.24 16.96
CA ASP A 167 -2.04 -0.39 18.28
C ASP A 167 -3.49 -0.80 18.57
N GLY A 168 -4.37 -0.79 17.56
CA GLY A 168 -5.76 -1.19 17.64
C GLY A 168 -6.55 -0.82 16.38
N ASN A 169 -7.88 -0.87 16.47
CA ASN A 169 -8.76 -0.67 15.31
C ASN A 169 -8.60 0.75 14.70
N PRO A 170 -8.44 0.88 13.37
CA PRO A 170 -8.24 2.19 12.73
C PRO A 170 -9.33 3.24 12.98
N PRO A 171 -10.64 2.91 13.03
CA PRO A 171 -11.67 3.90 13.29
C PRO A 171 -11.44 4.69 14.59
N GLU A 172 -11.16 4.00 15.71
CA GLU A 172 -10.93 4.65 17.00
C GLU A 172 -9.49 5.17 17.15
N ARG A 173 -8.52 4.41 16.67
CA ARG A 173 -7.10 4.71 16.92
C ARG A 173 -6.49 5.71 15.94
N LEU A 174 -7.10 5.93 14.78
CA LEU A 174 -6.61 6.90 13.78
C LEU A 174 -7.69 7.88 13.31
N CYS A 175 -8.86 7.37 12.90
CA CYS A 175 -9.89 8.23 12.31
C CYS A 175 -10.51 9.18 13.33
N MET A 176 -10.82 8.71 14.55
CA MET A 176 -11.41 9.56 15.59
C MET A 176 -10.54 10.77 15.97
N PRO A 177 -9.21 10.64 16.19
CA PRO A 177 -8.33 11.81 16.36
C PRO A 177 -8.46 12.86 15.24
N VAL A 178 -8.57 12.43 13.98
CA VAL A 178 -8.78 13.35 12.84
C VAL A 178 -10.15 14.03 12.93
N VAL A 179 -11.20 13.27 13.26
CA VAL A 179 -12.57 13.79 13.42
C VAL A 179 -12.64 14.82 14.54
N ASP A 180 -12.02 14.53 15.69
CA ASP A 180 -12.00 15.42 16.85
C ASP A 180 -11.25 16.71 16.53
N HIS A 181 -10.13 16.61 15.82
CA HIS A 181 -9.39 17.78 15.34
C HIS A 181 -10.24 18.65 14.42
N ILE A 182 -10.88 18.06 13.40
CA ILE A 182 -11.77 18.78 12.47
C ILE A 182 -12.89 19.50 13.23
N ARG A 183 -13.54 18.81 14.17
CA ARG A 183 -14.64 19.37 14.97
C ARG A 183 -14.18 20.50 15.89
N SER A 184 -12.99 20.38 16.48
CA SER A 184 -12.41 21.42 17.33
C SER A 184 -12.17 22.74 16.59
N LEU A 185 -12.00 22.66 15.26
CA LEU A 185 -11.82 23.81 14.37
C LEU A 185 -13.12 24.26 13.68
N GLY A 186 -14.27 23.77 14.13
CA GLY A 186 -15.60 24.14 13.61
C GLY A 186 -16.04 23.38 12.36
N GLY A 187 -15.28 22.38 11.91
CA GLY A 187 -15.69 21.49 10.83
C GLY A 187 -16.75 20.47 11.26
N GLU A 188 -17.49 19.94 10.30
CA GLU A 188 -18.53 18.94 10.56
C GLU A 188 -18.19 17.58 9.94
N VAL A 189 -18.41 16.51 10.71
CA VAL A 189 -18.26 15.13 10.25
C VAL A 189 -19.56 14.39 10.50
N ARG A 190 -20.24 13.99 9.42
CA ARG A 190 -21.56 13.34 9.41
C ARG A 190 -21.46 11.95 8.80
N LEU A 191 -21.80 10.92 9.59
CA LEU A 191 -21.89 9.54 9.11
C LEU A 191 -23.26 9.30 8.44
N ASN A 192 -23.44 8.14 7.79
CA ASN A 192 -24.69 7.72 7.15
C ASN A 192 -25.25 8.75 6.13
N SER A 193 -24.35 9.50 5.49
CA SER A 193 -24.68 10.62 4.61
C SER A 193 -24.24 10.33 3.17
N ARG A 194 -24.75 9.22 2.60
CA ARG A 194 -24.37 8.79 1.24
C ARG A 194 -24.85 9.79 0.19
N ILE A 195 -23.92 10.28 -0.63
CA ILE A 195 -24.20 11.09 -1.82
C ILE A 195 -24.85 10.20 -2.88
N GLN A 196 -26.01 10.62 -3.38
CA GLN A 196 -26.77 9.97 -4.43
C GLN A 196 -26.51 10.57 -5.80
N ARG A 197 -26.33 11.89 -5.88
CA ARG A 197 -26.14 12.60 -7.16
C ARG A 197 -25.39 13.91 -6.99
N ILE A 198 -24.56 14.25 -7.98
CA ILE A 198 -24.00 15.58 -8.18
C ILE A 198 -25.00 16.38 -9.03
N GLU A 199 -25.63 17.38 -8.44
CA GLU A 199 -26.53 18.26 -9.18
C GLU A 199 -25.75 19.44 -9.78
N LEU A 200 -26.04 19.77 -11.04
CA LEU A 200 -25.37 20.86 -11.75
C LEU A 200 -26.26 22.09 -11.89
N ASN A 201 -25.62 23.26 -11.97
CA ASN A 201 -26.21 24.49 -12.49
C ASN A 201 -26.27 24.43 -14.03
N GLU A 202 -26.96 25.39 -14.65
CA GLU A 202 -27.08 25.48 -16.11
C GLU A 202 -25.73 25.68 -16.82
N ASP A 203 -24.74 26.25 -16.14
CA ASP A 203 -23.38 26.46 -16.65
C ASP A 203 -22.45 25.23 -16.48
N GLY A 204 -22.97 24.11 -15.96
CA GLY A 204 -22.24 22.86 -15.75
C GLY A 204 -21.42 22.82 -14.45
N THR A 205 -21.45 23.86 -13.61
CA THR A 205 -20.82 23.86 -12.27
C THR A 205 -21.68 23.11 -11.25
N VAL A 206 -21.09 22.67 -10.13
CA VAL A 206 -21.85 21.96 -9.08
C VAL A 206 -22.80 22.91 -8.35
N ARG A 207 -24.08 22.56 -8.34
CA ARG A 207 -25.14 23.23 -7.57
C ARG A 207 -25.22 22.72 -6.14
N SER A 208 -25.21 21.39 -5.97
CA SER A 208 -25.34 20.72 -4.68
C SER A 208 -24.94 19.24 -4.76
N PHE A 209 -24.67 18.62 -3.61
CA PHE A 209 -24.66 17.16 -3.46
C PHE A 209 -25.99 16.70 -2.86
N LEU A 210 -26.76 15.95 -3.65
CA LEU A 210 -27.99 15.33 -3.19
C LEU A 210 -27.65 14.04 -2.44
N LEU A 211 -28.13 13.92 -1.20
CA LEU A 211 -27.98 12.73 -0.37
C LEU A 211 -29.13 11.75 -0.61
N THR A 212 -28.90 10.47 -0.30
CA THR A 212 -29.89 9.38 -0.44
C THR A 212 -31.18 9.57 0.37
N ASN A 213 -31.14 10.39 1.42
CA ASN A 213 -32.34 10.75 2.20
C ASN A 213 -33.13 11.93 1.59
N GLY A 214 -32.73 12.42 0.41
CA GLY A 214 -33.36 13.54 -0.30
C GLY A 214 -32.89 14.94 0.14
N SER A 215 -32.06 15.05 1.18
CA SER A 215 -31.48 16.34 1.57
C SER A 215 -30.35 16.77 0.63
N ALA A 216 -30.17 18.08 0.43
CA ALA A 216 -29.11 18.64 -0.40
C ALA A 216 -28.08 19.38 0.45
N ILE A 217 -26.80 19.09 0.20
CA ILE A 217 -25.67 19.79 0.81
C ILE A 217 -25.10 20.80 -0.19
N LYS A 218 -24.96 22.05 0.26
CA LYS A 218 -24.37 23.14 -0.51
C LYS A 218 -23.11 23.64 0.17
N GLY A 219 -22.17 24.09 -0.63
CA GLY A 219 -20.93 24.74 -0.18
C GLY A 219 -20.30 25.55 -1.31
N ASP A 220 -19.31 26.35 -0.97
CA ASP A 220 -18.56 27.17 -1.93
C ASP A 220 -17.61 26.32 -2.80
N ALA A 221 -17.20 25.17 -2.29
CA ALA A 221 -16.38 24.19 -2.98
C ALA A 221 -16.84 22.76 -2.67
N TYR A 222 -16.58 21.85 -3.60
CA TYR A 222 -16.97 20.45 -3.52
C TYR A 222 -15.77 19.56 -3.78
N VAL A 223 -15.53 18.59 -2.90
CA VAL A 223 -14.45 17.61 -3.03
C VAL A 223 -15.06 16.21 -3.02
N PHE A 224 -14.64 15.37 -3.97
CA PHE A 224 -15.04 13.96 -4.04
C PHE A 224 -13.86 13.08 -3.59
N ALA A 225 -13.86 12.67 -2.32
CA ALA A 225 -12.84 11.80 -1.71
C ALA A 225 -13.28 10.32 -1.66
N THR A 226 -13.98 9.85 -2.70
CA THR A 226 -14.47 8.47 -2.80
C THR A 226 -13.55 7.61 -3.68
N PRO A 227 -13.64 6.26 -3.61
CA PRO A 227 -13.01 5.40 -4.61
C PRO A 227 -13.41 5.78 -6.04
N VAL A 228 -12.50 5.58 -7.00
CA VAL A 228 -12.69 5.98 -8.41
C VAL A 228 -13.91 5.32 -9.04
N ASP A 229 -14.22 4.08 -8.67
CA ASP A 229 -15.38 3.35 -9.18
C ASP A 229 -16.70 4.01 -8.78
N ILE A 230 -16.78 4.54 -7.55
CA ILE A 230 -17.95 5.29 -7.08
C ILE A 230 -18.06 6.65 -7.79
N LEU A 231 -16.94 7.35 -7.96
CA LEU A 231 -16.92 8.61 -8.70
C LEU A 231 -17.42 8.41 -10.13
N LYS A 232 -16.90 7.41 -10.87
CA LYS A 232 -17.32 7.12 -12.26
C LYS A 232 -18.84 6.92 -12.39
N LEU A 233 -19.47 6.27 -11.42
CA LEU A 233 -20.92 6.06 -11.40
C LEU A 233 -21.73 7.32 -11.10
N LEU A 234 -21.14 8.27 -10.37
CA LEU A 234 -21.79 9.52 -9.95
C LEU A 234 -21.45 10.72 -10.84
N LEU A 235 -20.58 10.54 -11.85
CA LEU A 235 -20.24 11.58 -12.81
C LEU A 235 -21.50 12.05 -13.57
N PRO A 236 -21.79 13.36 -13.57
CA PRO A 236 -22.81 13.93 -14.45
C PRO A 236 -22.52 13.60 -15.92
N GLU A 237 -23.57 13.41 -16.71
CA GLU A 237 -23.44 13.07 -18.14
C GLU A 237 -22.60 14.12 -18.89
N ASP A 238 -22.84 15.40 -18.61
CA ASP A 238 -22.15 16.54 -19.22
C ASP A 238 -20.63 16.52 -18.98
N TRP A 239 -20.16 15.80 -17.96
CA TRP A 239 -18.75 15.72 -17.61
C TRP A 239 -18.04 14.51 -18.21
N LYS A 240 -18.76 13.47 -18.63
CA LYS A 240 -18.15 12.20 -19.07
C LYS A 240 -17.22 12.38 -20.28
N GLU A 241 -17.58 13.27 -21.20
CA GLU A 241 -16.78 13.52 -22.40
C GLU A 241 -15.54 14.38 -22.15
N ILE A 242 -15.45 15.06 -21.00
CA ILE A 242 -14.31 15.92 -20.66
C ILE A 242 -13.04 15.05 -20.53
N PRO A 243 -11.92 15.42 -21.19
CA PRO A 243 -10.71 14.59 -21.22
C PRO A 243 -10.15 14.20 -19.86
N TYR A 244 -10.37 15.01 -18.82
CA TYR A 244 -9.97 14.70 -17.46
C TYR A 244 -10.72 13.48 -16.92
N PHE A 245 -12.05 13.46 -17.04
CA PHE A 245 -12.88 12.38 -16.49
C PHE A 245 -12.83 11.11 -17.33
N ARG A 246 -12.66 11.22 -18.66
CA ARG A 246 -12.51 10.06 -19.54
C ARG A 246 -11.28 9.21 -19.18
N LYS A 247 -10.19 9.83 -18.73
CA LYS A 247 -8.97 9.09 -18.31
C LYS A 247 -9.23 8.12 -17.14
N LEU A 248 -10.29 8.35 -16.35
CA LEU A 248 -10.64 7.50 -15.21
C LEU A 248 -11.12 6.10 -15.63
N GLU A 249 -11.54 5.90 -16.89
CA GLU A 249 -11.97 4.60 -17.40
C GLU A 249 -10.88 3.52 -17.28
N ASN A 250 -9.61 3.91 -17.37
CA ASN A 250 -8.47 3.01 -17.22
C ASN A 250 -8.17 2.64 -15.76
N LEU A 251 -8.84 3.26 -14.79
CA LEU A 251 -8.65 3.01 -13.36
C LEU A 251 -9.81 2.18 -12.83
N VAL A 252 -9.55 0.90 -12.52
CA VAL A 252 -10.56 -0.04 -12.01
C VAL A 252 -10.06 -0.67 -10.72
N GLY A 253 -10.93 -0.75 -9.71
CA GLY A 253 -10.60 -1.38 -8.44
C GLY A 253 -10.21 -2.86 -8.58
N VAL A 254 -9.15 -3.24 -7.87
CA VAL A 254 -8.70 -4.64 -7.76
C VAL A 254 -9.50 -5.37 -6.67
N PRO A 255 -9.99 -6.60 -6.90
CA PRO A 255 -10.64 -7.38 -5.85
C PRO A 255 -9.63 -7.87 -4.80
N VAL A 256 -10.02 -7.81 -3.53
CA VAL A 256 -9.22 -8.30 -2.39
C VAL A 256 -10.12 -8.88 -1.30
N ILE A 257 -9.64 -9.88 -0.58
CA ILE A 257 -10.34 -10.52 0.54
C ILE A 257 -9.40 -10.50 1.75
N ASN A 258 -9.93 -10.11 2.91
CA ASN A 258 -9.22 -10.19 4.17
C ASN A 258 -9.89 -11.22 5.09
N VAL A 259 -9.09 -12.15 5.61
CA VAL A 259 -9.56 -13.33 6.35
C VAL A 259 -9.07 -13.25 7.79
N HIS A 260 -9.99 -13.40 8.74
CA HIS A 260 -9.74 -13.43 10.18
C HIS A 260 -10.11 -14.80 10.71
N ILE A 261 -9.21 -15.44 11.46
CA ILE A 261 -9.42 -16.78 12.04
C ILE A 261 -8.94 -16.74 13.49
N TRP A 262 -9.88 -16.92 14.42
CA TRP A 262 -9.59 -17.12 15.84
C TRP A 262 -9.43 -18.61 16.13
N PHE A 263 -8.37 -18.97 16.85
CA PHE A 263 -8.06 -20.34 17.22
C PHE A 263 -8.34 -20.60 18.71
N ASP A 264 -8.62 -21.86 19.04
CA ASP A 264 -8.84 -22.32 20.42
C ASP A 264 -7.58 -22.28 21.31
N ARG A 265 -6.40 -22.16 20.70
CA ARG A 265 -5.10 -22.13 21.37
C ARG A 265 -4.23 -21.00 20.84
N LYS A 266 -3.35 -20.48 21.71
CA LYS A 266 -2.24 -19.63 21.29
C LYS A 266 -1.21 -20.48 20.53
N LEU A 267 -0.96 -20.14 19.28
CA LEU A 267 0.10 -20.75 18.47
C LEU A 267 1.48 -20.44 19.10
N ARG A 268 2.35 -21.46 19.20
CA ARG A 268 3.67 -21.32 19.84
C ARG A 268 4.72 -20.69 18.91
N ASN A 269 4.66 -21.00 17.63
CA ASN A 269 5.62 -20.54 16.62
C ASN A 269 4.99 -19.38 15.84
N THR A 270 5.00 -18.19 16.45
CA THR A 270 4.48 -16.94 15.86
C THR A 270 5.51 -15.82 15.97
N TYR A 271 5.35 -14.78 15.16
CA TYR A 271 6.24 -13.62 15.14
C TYR A 271 5.46 -12.36 15.51
N ASP A 272 6.09 -11.44 16.24
CA ASP A 272 5.61 -10.06 16.38
C ASP A 272 6.01 -9.25 15.13
N HIS A 273 5.51 -9.67 13.97
CA HIS A 273 5.91 -9.13 12.67
C HIS A 273 4.91 -9.51 11.57
N LEU A 274 4.92 -8.78 10.46
CA LEU A 274 4.29 -9.22 9.22
C LEU A 274 5.07 -10.41 8.62
N LEU A 275 4.34 -11.42 8.13
CA LEU A 275 4.91 -12.57 7.44
C LEU A 275 4.43 -12.59 5.99
N VAL A 276 5.35 -12.85 5.07
CA VAL A 276 5.04 -13.02 3.65
C VAL A 276 4.85 -14.51 3.38
N SER A 277 3.64 -14.90 2.98
CA SER A 277 3.26 -16.31 2.85
C SER A 277 3.91 -17.02 1.67
N ARG A 278 4.24 -16.28 0.60
CA ARG A 278 4.76 -16.80 -0.68
C ARG A 278 3.86 -17.88 -1.29
N SER A 279 2.55 -17.75 -1.10
CA SER A 279 1.52 -18.64 -1.62
C SER A 279 1.03 -18.20 -3.01
N PRO A 280 0.54 -19.14 -3.85
CA PRO A 280 -0.15 -18.78 -5.10
C PRO A 280 -1.40 -17.93 -4.87
N LEU A 281 -2.03 -18.00 -3.68
CA LEU A 281 -3.30 -17.34 -3.38
C LEU A 281 -3.17 -16.19 -2.39
N LEU A 282 -2.31 -16.33 -1.37
CA LEU A 282 -2.15 -15.31 -0.32
C LEU A 282 -1.02 -14.35 -0.69
N SER A 283 -1.13 -13.10 -0.21
CA SER A 283 -0.05 -12.11 -0.21
C SER A 283 1.06 -12.46 0.77
#